data_AF-A0A481YIF5-F1
#
_entry.id   AF-A0A481YIF5-F1
#
_cell.length_a   1.000
_cell.length_b   1.000
_cell.length_c   1.000
_cell.angle_alpha   90.00
_cell.angle_beta   90.00
_cell.angle_gamma   90.00
#
_symmetry.space_group_name_H-M   'P 1'
#
loop_
_entity.id
_entity.type
_entity.pdbx_description
1 polymer ?
#
loop_
_entity_poly.entity_id
_entity_poly.type
_entity_poly.pdbx_seq_one_letter_code
_entity_poly.pdbx_strand_id
1 'polypeptide(L)'
;LSNEEMYRNGLSSSLPEDVQKRLINSIDGLENAVIARPGYAVEYDYINAIELYASLETKKVEGLFIAGQTNGSSGYEEAAAQGLMAGINAALKLQGKDPMILPRASSYIGVLIDELVTKGTKEPYRMFTSRAEHRLNLRHDTSDKRL
;
A
#
# COMPACT_ATOMS: atom_id res chain seq x y z
N LEU A 1 -22.11 10.20 13.98
CA LEU A 1 -21.81 8.77 13.69
C LEU A 1 -23.12 7.98 13.67
N SER A 2 -24.00 8.26 12.70
CA SER A 2 -25.29 7.56 12.55
C SER A 2 -25.36 7.02 11.12
N ASN A 3 -24.59 5.99 10.85
CA ASN A 3 -24.60 5.28 9.59
C ASN A 3 -24.82 3.79 9.88
N GLU A 4 -25.74 3.17 9.17
CA GLU A 4 -26.08 1.75 9.29
C GLU A 4 -25.34 0.89 8.24
N GLU A 5 -24.47 1.50 7.44
CA GLU A 5 -23.62 0.79 6.49
C GLU A 5 -22.66 -0.19 7.19
N MET A 6 -22.61 -1.41 6.66
CA MET A 6 -21.69 -2.45 7.09
C MET A 6 -20.75 -2.81 5.94
N TYR A 7 -19.43 -2.72 6.17
CA TYR A 7 -18.43 -3.20 5.22
C TYR A 7 -18.33 -4.73 5.27
N ARG A 8 -18.65 -5.38 4.15
CA ARG A 8 -18.56 -6.84 4.03
C ARG A 8 -17.19 -7.25 3.49
N ASN A 9 -16.23 -7.42 4.40
CA ASN A 9 -14.89 -7.87 4.03
C ASN A 9 -14.94 -9.24 3.32
N GLY A 10 -14.21 -9.36 2.21
CA GLY A 10 -14.17 -10.59 1.39
C GLY A 10 -15.22 -10.68 0.29
N LEU A 11 -16.12 -9.70 0.14
CA LEU A 11 -17.15 -9.67 -0.91
C LEU A 11 -16.93 -8.56 -1.96
N SER A 12 -15.68 -8.19 -2.21
CA SER A 12 -15.32 -7.27 -3.30
C SER A 12 -15.74 -7.88 -4.65
N SER A 13 -16.39 -7.10 -5.52
CA SER A 13 -16.92 -7.58 -6.80
C SER A 13 -17.02 -6.46 -7.84
N SER A 14 -16.88 -6.83 -9.12
CA SER A 14 -17.20 -6.01 -10.29
C SER A 14 -18.35 -6.58 -11.11
N LEU A 15 -19.08 -7.56 -10.56
CA LEU A 15 -20.24 -8.14 -11.23
C LEU A 15 -21.40 -7.13 -11.32
N PRO A 16 -22.35 -7.34 -12.22
CA PRO A 16 -23.58 -6.56 -12.27
C PRO A 16 -24.32 -6.52 -10.91
N GLU A 17 -24.94 -5.39 -10.59
CA GLU A 17 -25.57 -5.14 -9.28
C GLU A 17 -26.64 -6.17 -8.91
N ASP A 18 -27.41 -6.67 -9.89
CA ASP A 18 -28.42 -7.72 -9.67
C ASP A 18 -27.78 -9.05 -9.22
N VAL A 19 -26.60 -9.38 -9.75
CA VAL A 19 -25.81 -10.55 -9.36
C VAL A 19 -25.25 -10.34 -7.94
N GLN A 20 -24.74 -9.15 -7.64
CA GLN A 20 -24.25 -8.82 -6.29
C GLN A 20 -25.37 -8.95 -5.25
N LYS A 21 -26.57 -8.46 -5.56
CA LYS A 21 -27.74 -8.60 -4.68
C LYS A 21 -28.11 -10.06 -4.44
N ARG A 22 -28.13 -10.89 -5.49
CA ARG A 22 -28.37 -12.34 -5.32
C ARG A 22 -27.31 -13.00 -4.45
N LEU A 23 -26.03 -12.64 -4.63
CA LEU A 23 -24.94 -13.15 -3.80
C LEU A 23 -25.11 -12.75 -2.33
N ILE A 24 -25.34 -11.47 -2.05
CA ILE A 24 -25.53 -10.97 -0.68
C ILE A 24 -26.70 -11.66 0.00
N ASN A 25 -27.85 -11.76 -0.67
CA ASN A 25 -29.05 -12.37 -0.10
C ASN A 25 -28.98 -13.91 0.00
N SER A 26 -27.92 -14.54 -0.53
CA SER A 26 -27.67 -15.97 -0.36
C SER A 26 -26.86 -16.31 0.90
N ILE A 27 -26.35 -15.30 1.61
CA ILE A 27 -25.56 -15.47 2.83
C ILE A 27 -26.50 -15.49 4.03
N ASP A 28 -26.35 -16.50 4.89
CA ASP A 28 -27.12 -16.65 6.13
C ASP A 28 -27.10 -15.36 6.96
N GLY A 29 -28.29 -14.87 7.30
CA GLY A 29 -28.52 -13.63 8.05
C GLY A 29 -28.54 -12.35 7.20
N LEU A 30 -28.33 -12.44 5.87
CA LEU A 30 -28.39 -11.31 4.94
C LEU A 30 -29.48 -11.46 3.87
N GLU A 31 -30.44 -12.37 4.07
CA GLU A 31 -31.47 -12.72 3.09
C GLU A 31 -32.31 -11.50 2.65
N ASN A 32 -32.47 -10.54 3.56
CA ASN A 32 -33.21 -9.28 3.34
C ASN A 32 -32.30 -8.04 3.38
N ALA A 33 -30.97 -8.22 3.31
CA ALA A 33 -30.04 -7.10 3.33
C ALA A 33 -30.25 -6.19 2.11
N VAL A 34 -30.07 -4.89 2.31
CA VAL A 34 -30.14 -3.88 1.27
C VAL A 34 -28.74 -3.38 0.97
N ILE A 35 -28.36 -3.39 -0.31
CA ILE A 35 -27.09 -2.83 -0.76
C ILE A 35 -27.20 -1.30 -0.71
N ALA A 36 -26.47 -0.68 0.22
CA ALA A 36 -26.38 0.78 0.29
C ALA A 36 -25.52 1.35 -0.84
N ARG A 37 -24.46 0.61 -1.23
CA ARG A 37 -23.54 0.97 -2.30
C ARG A 37 -23.12 -0.29 -3.06
N PRO A 38 -23.34 -0.37 -4.37
CA PRO A 38 -22.86 -1.50 -5.17
C PRO A 38 -21.33 -1.59 -5.14
N GLY A 39 -20.82 -2.82 -5.13
CA GLY A 39 -19.41 -3.10 -5.33
C GLY A 39 -18.97 -2.72 -6.75
N TYR A 40 -17.71 -2.34 -6.89
CA TYR A 40 -17.08 -2.00 -8.16
C TYR A 40 -15.58 -2.32 -8.11
N ALA A 41 -14.95 -2.36 -9.28
CA ALA A 41 -13.50 -2.39 -9.42
C ALA A 41 -13.02 -1.12 -10.12
N VAL A 42 -11.78 -0.74 -9.83
CA VAL A 42 -11.12 0.41 -10.45
C VAL A 42 -9.83 -0.05 -11.11
N GLU A 43 -9.52 0.58 -12.23
CA GLU A 43 -8.23 0.47 -12.91
C GLU A 43 -7.57 1.85 -12.89
N TYR A 44 -6.26 1.87 -12.68
CA TYR A 44 -5.51 3.10 -12.57
C TYR A 44 -4.09 2.89 -13.10
N ASP A 45 -3.54 3.96 -13.67
CA ASP A 45 -2.14 3.99 -14.07
C ASP A 45 -1.23 4.13 -12.85
N TYR A 46 -0.01 3.61 -12.97
CA TYR A 46 1.03 3.76 -11.95
C TYR A 46 2.41 3.86 -12.61
N ILE A 47 3.36 4.45 -11.88
CA ILE A 47 4.76 4.50 -12.27
C ILE A 47 5.45 3.24 -11.73
N ASN A 48 6.12 2.50 -12.60
CA ASN A 48 6.88 1.33 -12.15
C ASN A 48 7.98 1.78 -11.16
N ALA A 49 7.91 1.28 -9.92
CA ALA A 49 8.83 1.66 -8.85
C ALA A 49 10.31 1.36 -9.15
N ILE A 50 10.62 0.50 -10.13
CA ILE A 50 11.99 0.27 -10.62
C ILE A 50 12.62 1.58 -11.16
N GLU A 51 11.81 2.55 -11.57
CA GLU A 51 12.25 3.88 -12.01
C GLU A 51 12.60 4.83 -10.84
N LEU A 52 12.49 4.36 -9.61
CA LEU A 52 12.79 5.11 -8.39
C LEU A 52 14.10 4.62 -7.76
N TYR A 53 14.79 5.52 -7.07
CA TYR A 53 15.82 5.14 -6.10
C TYR A 53 15.16 4.65 -4.79
N ALA A 54 15.94 4.03 -3.90
CA ALA A 54 15.46 3.66 -2.56
C ALA A 54 15.02 4.88 -1.71
N SER A 55 15.38 6.10 -2.12
CA SER A 55 14.87 7.34 -1.52
C SER A 55 13.43 7.68 -1.93
N LEU A 56 12.86 6.92 -2.88
CA LEU A 56 11.62 7.19 -3.61
C LEU A 56 11.68 8.38 -4.58
N GLU A 57 12.87 8.97 -4.77
CA GLU A 57 13.13 9.95 -5.83
C GLU A 57 13.17 9.25 -7.20
N THR A 58 12.61 9.89 -8.23
CA THR A 58 12.69 9.33 -9.58
C THR A 58 14.10 9.41 -10.15
N LYS A 59 14.46 8.41 -10.96
CA LYS A 59 15.74 8.40 -11.70
C LYS A 59 15.76 9.38 -12.88
N LYS A 60 14.59 9.82 -13.36
CA LYS A 60 14.41 10.62 -14.58
C LYS A 60 14.27 12.11 -14.31
N VAL A 61 13.65 12.47 -13.18
CA VAL A 61 13.37 13.86 -12.80
C VAL A 61 13.86 14.06 -11.37
N GLU A 62 14.94 14.81 -11.24
CA GLU A 62 15.48 15.20 -9.94
C GLU A 62 14.45 15.98 -9.12
N GLY A 63 14.35 15.67 -7.83
CA GLY A 63 13.42 16.32 -6.90
C GLY A 63 11.97 15.86 -6.99
N LEU A 64 11.63 14.95 -7.91
CA LEU A 64 10.29 14.32 -7.97
C LEU A 64 10.31 13.03 -7.14
N PHE A 65 9.36 12.90 -6.21
CA PHE A 65 9.22 11.73 -5.33
C PHE A 65 7.84 11.09 -5.52
N ILE A 66 7.80 9.76 -5.58
CA ILE A 66 6.55 9.00 -5.83
C ILE A 66 6.32 7.98 -4.71
N ALA A 67 5.10 7.95 -4.15
CA ALA A 67 4.74 7.10 -3.03
C ALA A 67 3.30 6.59 -3.11
N GLY A 68 3.07 5.41 -2.50
CA GLY A 68 1.74 4.83 -2.35
C GLY A 68 1.18 4.26 -3.65
N GLN A 69 -0.12 4.43 -3.89
CA GLN A 69 -0.77 3.78 -5.04
C GLN A 69 -0.14 4.14 -6.39
N THR A 70 0.41 5.35 -6.49
CA THR A 70 1.07 5.87 -7.70
C THR A 70 2.36 5.14 -8.09
N ASN A 71 2.97 4.35 -7.20
CA ASN A 71 4.13 3.49 -7.54
C ASN A 71 3.83 1.98 -7.50
N GLY A 72 2.55 1.61 -7.54
CA GLY A 72 2.12 0.22 -7.68
C GLY A 72 1.85 -0.53 -6.37
N SER A 73 1.94 0.12 -5.21
CA SER A 73 1.47 -0.46 -3.95
C SER A 73 -0.05 -0.32 -3.77
N SER A 74 -0.67 -1.13 -2.92
CA SER A 74 -2.07 -0.97 -2.54
C SER A 74 -2.24 -1.27 -1.05
N GLY A 75 -2.79 -0.32 -0.32
CA GLY A 75 -2.97 -0.41 1.13
C GLY A 75 -2.64 0.93 1.78
N TYR A 76 -3.33 1.25 2.87
CA TYR A 76 -3.17 2.54 3.54
C TYR A 76 -1.81 2.60 4.25
N GLU A 77 -1.40 1.48 4.84
CA GLU A 77 -0.17 1.32 5.60
C GLU A 77 1.06 1.43 4.70
N GLU A 78 1.05 0.73 3.56
CA GLU A 78 2.09 0.84 2.54
C GLU A 78 2.23 2.26 2.02
N ALA A 79 1.11 2.92 1.70
CA ALA A 79 1.11 4.28 1.21
C ALA A 79 1.62 5.28 2.25
N ALA A 80 1.20 5.15 3.51
CA ALA A 80 1.64 6.01 4.60
C ALA A 80 3.15 5.87 4.86
N ALA A 81 3.66 4.63 4.90
CA ALA A 81 5.09 4.37 5.09
C ALA A 81 5.95 4.99 3.98
N GLN A 82 5.54 4.83 2.72
CA GLN A 82 6.25 5.43 1.58
C GLN A 82 6.13 6.95 1.57
N GLY A 83 4.94 7.49 1.88
CA GLY A 83 4.71 8.93 1.96
C GLY A 83 5.60 9.61 3.01
N LEU A 84 5.76 8.96 4.17
CA LEU A 84 6.69 9.40 5.21
C LEU A 84 8.13 9.48 4.68
N MET A 85 8.62 8.40 4.05
CA MET A 85 9.99 8.35 3.53
C MET A 85 10.23 9.32 2.38
N ALA A 86 9.28 9.43 1.44
CA ALA A 86 9.33 10.38 0.34
C ALA A 86 9.35 11.83 0.86
N GLY A 87 8.52 12.14 1.86
CA GLY A 87 8.48 13.47 2.49
C GLY A 87 9.79 13.83 3.21
N ILE A 88 10.35 12.89 3.99
CA ILE A 88 11.65 13.05 4.65
C ILE A 88 12.74 13.33 3.61
N ASN A 89 12.81 12.52 2.55
CA ASN A 89 13.87 12.66 1.54
C ASN A 89 13.69 13.91 0.66
N ALA A 90 12.47 14.32 0.36
CA ALA A 90 12.21 15.60 -0.28
C ALA A 90 12.71 16.77 0.57
N ALA A 91 12.45 16.74 1.88
CA ALA A 91 12.95 17.77 2.80
C ALA A 91 14.48 17.77 2.92
N LEU A 92 15.12 16.59 2.97
CA LEU A 92 16.58 16.46 2.99
C LEU A 92 17.22 16.99 1.70
N LYS A 93 16.61 16.71 0.55
CA LYS A 93 17.06 17.22 -0.76
C LYS A 93 17.06 18.75 -0.80
N LEU A 94 15.99 19.39 -0.31
CA LEU A 94 15.91 20.86 -0.21
C LEU A 94 16.98 21.45 0.73
N GLN A 95 17.46 20.68 1.69
CA GLN A 95 18.54 21.06 2.60
C GLN A 95 19.94 20.71 2.06
N GLY A 96 20.05 20.12 0.86
CA GLY A 96 21.32 19.65 0.30
C GLY A 96 21.95 18.49 1.10
N LYS A 97 21.13 17.70 1.79
CA LYS A 97 21.59 16.55 2.60
C LYS A 97 21.36 15.23 1.86
N ASP A 98 22.15 14.23 2.25
CA ASP A 98 21.98 12.87 1.76
C ASP A 98 20.62 12.29 2.13
N PRO A 99 20.02 11.43 1.28
CA PRO A 99 18.74 10.81 1.57
C PRO A 99 18.83 9.82 2.74
N MET A 100 17.77 9.76 3.53
CA MET A 100 17.57 8.75 4.56
C MET A 100 16.98 7.48 3.93
N ILE A 101 17.74 6.38 3.99
CA ILE A 101 17.34 5.07 3.49
C ILE A 101 17.24 4.11 4.68
N LEU A 102 16.07 3.48 4.85
CA LEU A 102 15.89 2.46 5.88
C LEU A 102 16.34 1.09 5.38
N PRO A 103 17.25 0.40 6.09
CA PRO A 103 17.66 -0.95 5.72
C PRO A 103 16.52 -1.97 5.82
N ARG A 104 16.51 -2.93 4.89
CA ARG A 104 15.60 -4.09 4.92
C ARG A 104 15.74 -4.92 6.20
N ALA A 105 16.95 -5.01 6.73
CA ALA A 105 17.25 -5.82 7.91
C ALA A 105 16.72 -5.22 9.22
N SER A 106 16.43 -3.92 9.25
CA SER A 106 16.00 -3.20 10.45
C SER A 106 14.56 -2.71 10.41
N SER A 107 13.90 -2.72 9.25
CA SER A 107 12.51 -2.24 9.14
C SER A 107 11.71 -2.87 8.00
N TYR A 108 10.40 -3.03 8.23
CA TYR A 108 9.47 -3.42 7.17
C TYR A 108 9.26 -2.31 6.12
N ILE A 109 9.48 -1.03 6.48
CA ILE A 109 9.49 0.07 5.50
C ILE A 109 10.66 -0.11 4.51
N GLY A 110 11.84 -0.49 4.99
CA GLY A 110 12.98 -0.83 4.15
C GLY A 110 12.70 -2.05 3.27
N VAL A 111 12.06 -3.09 3.81
CA VAL A 111 11.62 -4.27 3.02
C VAL A 111 10.67 -3.85 1.90
N LEU A 112 9.64 -3.07 2.20
CA LEU A 112 8.65 -2.54 1.25
C LEU A 112 9.33 -1.80 0.09
N ILE A 113 10.11 -0.77 0.43
CA ILE A 113 10.71 0.12 -0.57
C ILE A 113 11.70 -0.64 -1.43
N ASP A 114 12.58 -1.44 -0.82
CA ASP A 114 13.60 -2.14 -1.60
C ASP A 114 12.99 -3.23 -2.51
N GLU A 115 11.90 -3.91 -2.10
CA GLU A 115 11.25 -4.85 -3.03
C GLU A 115 10.61 -4.12 -4.20
N LEU A 116 9.92 -3.00 -3.95
CA LEU A 116 9.32 -2.18 -5.00
C LEU A 116 10.37 -1.69 -6.00
N VAL A 117 11.47 -1.09 -5.54
CA VAL A 117 12.46 -0.48 -6.45
C VAL A 117 13.41 -1.50 -7.10
N THR A 118 13.56 -2.69 -6.51
CA THR A 118 14.45 -3.73 -7.05
C THR A 118 13.72 -4.73 -7.93
N LYS A 119 12.54 -5.20 -7.51
CA LYS A 119 11.78 -6.24 -8.21
C LYS A 119 10.63 -5.66 -9.03
N GLY A 120 10.19 -4.45 -8.73
CA GLY A 120 8.92 -3.92 -9.22
C GLY A 120 7.74 -4.73 -8.70
N THR A 121 6.59 -4.55 -9.32
CA THR A 121 5.43 -5.40 -9.05
C THR A 121 4.59 -5.60 -10.31
N LYS A 122 4.00 -6.79 -10.47
CA LYS A 122 3.07 -7.10 -11.59
C LYS A 122 1.60 -6.97 -11.21
N GLU A 123 1.32 -7.01 -9.91
CA GLU A 123 0.02 -6.80 -9.28
C GLU A 123 0.20 -5.78 -8.15
N PRO A 124 -0.86 -5.15 -7.60
CA PRO A 124 -0.68 -4.17 -6.53
C PRO A 124 0.05 -4.79 -5.32
N TYR A 125 1.21 -4.23 -4.95
CA TYR A 125 2.05 -4.77 -3.88
C TYR A 125 1.34 -4.69 -2.53
N ARG A 126 1.41 -5.77 -1.75
CA ARG A 126 0.92 -5.86 -0.37
C ARG A 126 2.00 -6.42 0.54
N MET A 127 2.15 -5.86 1.73
CA MET A 127 3.21 -6.27 2.68
C MET A 127 3.12 -7.73 3.11
N PHE A 128 1.94 -8.33 3.12
CA PHE A 128 1.76 -9.73 3.50
C PHE A 128 2.47 -10.71 2.55
N THR A 129 2.74 -10.31 1.30
CA THR A 129 3.50 -11.15 0.36
C THR A 129 5.02 -11.00 0.48
N SER A 130 5.48 -10.04 1.29
CA SER A 130 6.91 -9.76 1.46
C SER A 130 7.62 -10.86 2.26
N ARG A 131 8.85 -11.19 1.86
CA ARG A 131 9.72 -12.09 2.64
C ARG A 131 10.79 -11.27 3.36
N ALA A 132 10.59 -11.08 4.66
CA ALA A 132 11.60 -10.52 5.55
C ALA A 132 12.51 -11.62 6.10
N GLU A 133 13.77 -11.65 5.67
CA GLU A 133 14.77 -12.61 6.14
C GLU A 133 15.03 -12.48 7.65
N HIS A 134 14.91 -11.27 8.20
CA HIS A 134 15.10 -10.96 9.61
C HIS A 134 13.78 -10.81 10.39
N ARG A 135 12.69 -11.50 9.98
CA ARG A 135 11.34 -11.36 10.57
C ARG A 135 11.27 -11.52 12.11
N LEU A 136 12.19 -12.27 12.73
CA LEU A 136 12.24 -12.45 14.19
C LEU A 136 12.70 -11.17 14.93
N ASN A 137 13.47 -10.32 14.24
CA ASN A 137 13.92 -9.02 14.75
C ASN A 137 12.92 -7.91 14.36
N LEU A 138 12.25 -8.05 13.22
CA LEU A 138 11.23 -7.11 12.74
C LEU A 138 9.87 -7.38 13.38
N ARG A 139 9.76 -7.06 14.67
CA ARG A 139 8.51 -7.26 15.41
C ARG A 139 7.79 -5.95 15.69
N HIS A 140 6.49 -6.06 15.90
CA HIS A 140 5.62 -4.93 16.22
C HIS A 140 6.01 -4.29 17.57
N ASP A 141 6.39 -5.11 18.56
CA ASP A 141 6.77 -4.71 19.94
C ASP A 141 8.15 -4.02 20.06
N THR A 142 8.94 -3.97 18.99
CA THR A 142 10.30 -3.39 19.00
C THR A 142 10.50 -2.27 17.99
N SER A 143 9.41 -1.76 17.40
CA SER A 143 9.49 -0.76 16.33
C SER A 143 10.13 0.56 16.78
N ASP A 144 9.78 1.04 17.96
CA ASP A 144 10.32 2.21 18.66
C ASP A 144 11.83 2.11 18.97
N LYS A 145 12.34 0.91 19.23
CA LYS A 145 13.77 0.69 19.52
C LYS A 145 14.62 0.60 18.27
N ARG A 146 14.00 0.31 17.12
CA ARG A 146 14.69 0.10 15.83
C ARG A 146 14.73 1.36 14.96
N LEU A 147 13.82 2.31 15.17
CA LEU A 147 13.59 3.49 14.34
C LEU A 147 13.51 4.74 15.21
#